data_AF-A0A8S3Y2V9-F1
#
_entry.id   AF-A0A8S3Y2V9-F1
#
_cell.length_a   1.000
_cell.length_b   1.000
_cell.length_c   1.000
_cell.angle_alpha   90.00
_cell.angle_beta   90.00
_cell.angle_gamma   90.00
#
_symmetry.space_group_name_H-M   'P 1'
#
loop_
_entity.id
_entity.type
_entity.pdbx_description
1 polymer ?
#
loop_
_entity_poly.entity_id
_entity_poly.type
_entity_poly.pdbx_seq_one_letter_code
_entity_poly.pdbx_strand_id
1 'polypeptide(L)'
;MVRVYGNIEKFDMLFHRSGPNAGQPRGFAFVTFKMRQDAIKAMNSLNGQLLGSKRICVKFAKITSDEQDKPKPELGIAALAGAKPELKLSKKTAIQSIEAKLKMMENMKAGDDFVINKLAANETPVITQYQMKQHQPPNKTISSFRRRHPYHKKR
;
A
#
# COMPACT_ATOMS: atom_id res chain seq x y z
N MET A 1 -27.45 9.42 -23.16
CA MET A 1 -26.17 10.02 -23.60
C MET A 1 -25.44 9.16 -24.63
N VAL A 2 -24.91 7.98 -24.29
CA VAL A 2 -24.09 7.18 -25.23
C VAL A 2 -24.86 6.49 -26.36
N ARG A 3 -26.17 6.23 -26.20
CA ARG A 3 -27.02 5.56 -27.21
C ARG A 3 -27.16 6.34 -28.53
N VAL A 4 -26.90 7.65 -28.54
CA VAL A 4 -27.01 8.47 -29.76
C VAL A 4 -25.89 8.21 -30.76
N TYR A 5 -24.82 7.52 -30.32
CA TYR A 5 -23.65 7.25 -31.17
C TYR A 5 -23.68 5.87 -31.83
N GLY A 6 -24.55 4.96 -31.39
CA GLY A 6 -24.60 3.60 -31.92
C GLY A 6 -25.38 2.62 -31.06
N ASN A 7 -25.52 1.40 -31.56
CA ASN A 7 -26.21 0.33 -30.84
C ASN A 7 -25.28 -0.27 -29.77
N ILE A 8 -25.79 -0.38 -28.54
CA ILE A 8 -25.05 -0.86 -27.38
C ILE A 8 -25.35 -2.35 -27.19
N GLU A 9 -24.30 -3.16 -27.08
CA GLU A 9 -24.40 -4.58 -26.70
C GLU A 9 -24.47 -4.74 -25.19
N LYS A 10 -23.62 -3.99 -24.48
CA LYS A 10 -23.49 -4.10 -23.03
C LYS A 10 -23.18 -2.75 -22.39
N PHE A 11 -23.78 -2.53 -21.23
CA PHE A 11 -23.53 -1.37 -20.39
C PHE A 11 -23.31 -1.83 -18.96
N ASP A 12 -22.10 -1.65 -18.44
CA ASP A 12 -21.72 -2.05 -17.10
C ASP A 12 -21.35 -0.83 -16.27
N MET A 13 -22.15 -0.51 -15.26
CA MET A 13 -21.80 0.50 -14.26
C MET A 13 -21.16 -0.19 -13.05
N LEU A 14 -19.99 0.29 -12.61
CA LEU A 14 -19.28 -0.35 -11.52
C LEU A 14 -19.60 0.30 -10.18
N PHE A 15 -19.86 -0.54 -9.18
CA PHE A 15 -20.14 -0.14 -7.81
C PHE A 15 -19.10 -0.74 -6.85
N HIS A 16 -18.94 -0.13 -5.69
CA HIS A 16 -18.18 -0.75 -4.60
C HIS A 16 -18.96 -1.97 -4.09
N ARG A 17 -18.32 -3.14 -4.02
CA ARG A 17 -18.97 -4.40 -3.61
C ARG A 17 -19.01 -4.56 -2.09
N SER A 18 -18.13 -3.89 -1.36
CA SER A 18 -17.97 -4.00 0.08
C SER A 18 -17.33 -2.74 0.67
N GLY A 19 -17.32 -2.64 2.01
CA GLY A 19 -16.76 -1.52 2.76
C GLY A 19 -17.74 -0.34 2.93
N PRO A 20 -17.26 0.80 3.47
CA PRO A 20 -18.10 1.95 3.80
C PRO A 20 -18.87 2.55 2.61
N ASN A 21 -18.33 2.38 1.39
CA ASN A 21 -18.94 2.89 0.16
C ASN A 21 -19.73 1.81 -0.60
N ALA A 22 -19.98 0.63 -0.01
CA ALA A 22 -20.70 -0.45 -0.68
C ALA A 22 -22.02 0.04 -1.29
N GLY A 23 -22.28 -0.35 -2.54
CA GLY A 23 -23.45 0.11 -3.31
C GLY A 23 -23.29 1.49 -3.95
N GLN A 24 -22.27 2.28 -3.61
CA GLN A 24 -22.00 3.55 -4.28
C GLN A 24 -21.27 3.35 -5.62
N PRO A 25 -21.53 4.20 -6.64
CA PRO A 25 -20.88 4.11 -7.94
C PRO A 25 -19.39 4.47 -7.85
N ARG A 26 -18.54 3.72 -8.55
CA ARG A 26 -17.09 3.95 -8.58
C ARG A 26 -16.65 5.14 -9.44
N GLY A 27 -17.59 5.81 -10.10
CA GLY A 27 -17.31 6.96 -10.97
C GLY A 27 -16.87 6.60 -12.38
N PHE A 28 -17.01 5.33 -12.80
CA PHE A 28 -16.77 4.91 -14.19
C PHE A 28 -17.72 3.78 -14.60
N ALA A 29 -17.88 3.63 -15.91
CA ALA A 29 -18.71 2.61 -16.54
C ALA A 29 -18.04 2.12 -17.82
N PHE A 30 -18.38 0.91 -18.26
CA PHE A 30 -17.98 0.36 -19.54
C PHE A 30 -19.17 0.29 -20.49
N VAL A 31 -18.92 0.63 -21.74
CA VAL A 31 -19.91 0.58 -22.82
C VAL A 31 -19.33 -0.23 -23.95
N THR A 32 -19.99 -1.33 -24.29
CA THR A 32 -19.67 -2.16 -25.46
C THR A 32 -20.64 -1.81 -26.57
N PHE A 33 -20.14 -1.26 -27.67
CA PHE A 33 -20.92 -1.00 -28.88
C PHE A 33 -20.86 -2.20 -29.83
N LYS A 34 -21.93 -2.42 -30.61
CA LYS A 34 -21.97 -3.42 -31.67
C LYS A 34 -20.90 -3.18 -32.74
N MET A 35 -20.69 -1.91 -33.07
CA MET A 35 -19.75 -1.51 -34.10
C MET A 35 -18.59 -0.71 -33.50
N ARG A 36 -17.37 -1.02 -33.94
CA ARG A 36 -16.17 -0.28 -33.54
C ARG A 36 -16.23 1.20 -33.95
N GLN A 37 -16.81 1.49 -35.12
CA GLN A 37 -16.92 2.86 -35.64
C GLN A 37 -17.76 3.75 -34.70
N ASP A 38 -18.87 3.23 -34.19
CA ASP A 38 -19.72 3.92 -33.21
C ASP A 38 -18.95 4.24 -31.92
N ALA A 39 -18.14 3.31 -31.44
CA ALA A 39 -17.30 3.51 -30.25
C ALA A 39 -16.27 4.64 -30.45
N ILE A 40 -15.63 4.71 -31.63
CA ILE A 40 -14.69 5.78 -31.98
C ILE A 40 -15.42 7.13 -32.03
N LYS A 41 -16.59 7.19 -32.67
CA LYS A 41 -17.41 8.41 -32.76
C LYS A 41 -17.82 8.90 -31.37
N ALA A 42 -18.26 7.98 -30.50
CA ALA A 42 -18.61 8.28 -29.12
C ALA A 42 -17.40 8.81 -28.33
N MET A 43 -16.24 8.16 -28.45
CA MET A 43 -15.00 8.57 -27.78
C MET A 43 -14.59 9.99 -28.19
N ASN A 44 -14.55 10.27 -29.49
CA ASN A 44 -14.14 11.59 -30.01
C ASN A 44 -15.10 12.69 -29.59
N SER A 45 -16.40 12.40 -29.51
CA SER A 45 -17.42 13.41 -29.18
C SER A 45 -17.57 13.66 -27.69
N LEU A 46 -17.42 12.62 -26.85
CA LEU A 46 -17.71 12.67 -25.42
C LEU A 46 -16.46 12.90 -24.56
N ASN A 47 -15.27 12.58 -25.05
CA ASN A 47 -14.05 12.79 -24.27
C ASN A 47 -13.85 14.28 -23.98
N GLY A 48 -13.73 14.64 -22.70
CA GLY A 48 -13.57 16.01 -22.23
C GLY A 48 -14.87 16.81 -22.08
N GLN A 49 -16.03 16.22 -22.42
CA GLN A 49 -17.31 16.87 -22.21
C GLN A 49 -17.69 16.98 -20.73
N LEU A 50 -18.49 17.99 -20.41
CA LEU A 50 -19.01 18.22 -19.07
C LEU A 50 -20.27 17.37 -18.85
N LEU A 51 -20.24 16.51 -17.83
CA LEU A 51 -21.38 15.72 -17.37
C LEU A 51 -21.71 16.10 -15.93
N GLY A 52 -22.80 16.84 -15.75
CA GLY A 52 -23.12 17.46 -14.46
C GLY A 52 -22.03 18.45 -14.04
N SER A 53 -21.36 18.19 -12.92
CA SER A 53 -20.27 19.02 -12.41
C SER A 53 -18.87 18.54 -12.77
N LYS A 54 -18.72 17.42 -13.49
CA LYS A 54 -17.42 16.79 -13.78
C LYS A 54 -17.20 16.62 -15.28
N ARG A 55 -15.97 16.83 -15.74
CA ARG A 55 -15.59 16.45 -17.11
C ARG A 55 -15.36 14.95 -17.19
N ILE A 56 -15.92 14.32 -18.21
CA ILE A 56 -15.74 12.89 -18.45
C ILE A 56 -14.54 12.63 -19.34
N CYS A 57 -13.91 11.48 -19.15
CA CYS A 57 -12.82 10.99 -19.96
C CYS A 57 -13.24 9.67 -20.59
N VAL A 58 -13.10 9.54 -21.90
CA VAL A 58 -13.48 8.33 -22.64
C VAL A 58 -12.22 7.77 -23.31
N LYS A 59 -11.94 6.50 -23.03
CA LYS A 59 -10.77 5.78 -23.53
C LYS A 59 -11.17 4.34 -23.85
N PHE A 60 -10.40 3.69 -24.71
CA PHE A 60 -10.54 2.24 -24.89
C PHE A 60 -10.27 1.49 -23.58
N ALA A 61 -11.13 0.52 -23.27
CA ALA A 61 -10.97 -0.33 -22.11
C ALA A 61 -9.77 -1.27 -22.33
N LYS A 62 -8.94 -1.43 -21.30
CA LYS A 62 -7.93 -2.48 -21.27
C LYS A 62 -8.62 -3.78 -20.87
N ILE A 63 -8.45 -4.81 -21.67
CA ILE A 63 -8.93 -6.15 -21.36
C ILE A 63 -8.07 -6.66 -20.20
N THR A 64 -8.66 -6.83 -19.01
CA THR A 64 -7.98 -7.39 -17.83
C THR A 64 -7.99 -8.92 -17.81
N SER A 65 -8.37 -9.57 -18.91
CA SER A 65 -8.54 -11.03 -18.98
C SER A 65 -7.26 -11.82 -18.71
N ASP A 66 -6.08 -11.20 -18.79
CA ASP A 66 -4.79 -11.87 -18.57
C ASP A 66 -3.99 -11.33 -17.36
N GLU A 67 -4.61 -10.57 -16.46
CA GLU A 67 -3.91 -9.96 -15.32
C GLU A 67 -4.24 -10.60 -13.97
N GLN A 68 -4.47 -11.92 -13.95
CA GLN A 68 -4.32 -12.73 -12.74
C GLN A 68 -2.90 -13.30 -12.54
N ASP A 69 -2.00 -13.15 -13.51
CA ASP A 69 -0.63 -13.71 -13.46
C ASP A 69 0.50 -12.69 -13.73
N LYS A 70 0.28 -11.38 -13.53
CA LYS A 70 1.39 -10.41 -13.47
C LYS A 70 1.79 -10.16 -12.01
N PRO A 71 2.95 -10.64 -11.54
CA PRO A 71 3.46 -10.24 -10.24
C PRO A 71 3.61 -8.71 -10.26
N LYS A 72 3.00 -8.04 -9.26
CA LYS A 72 3.21 -6.61 -9.02
C LYS A 72 4.72 -6.35 -9.02
N PRO A 73 5.23 -5.29 -9.68
CA PRO A 73 6.64 -4.95 -9.60
C PRO A 73 7.01 -4.74 -8.13
N GLU A 74 7.89 -5.59 -7.63
CA GLU A 74 8.40 -5.52 -6.27
C GLU A 74 9.20 -4.21 -6.17
N LEU A 75 8.69 -3.24 -5.42
CA LEU A 75 9.44 -2.02 -5.11
C LEU A 75 10.56 -2.44 -4.16
N GLY A 76 11.78 -2.58 -4.70
CA GLY A 76 12.97 -2.88 -3.93
C GLY A 76 13.30 -1.74 -2.96
N ILE A 77 12.72 -1.75 -1.77
CA ILE A 77 13.08 -0.82 -0.70
C ILE A 77 14.39 -1.35 -0.11
N ALA A 78 15.50 -0.63 -0.32
CA ALA A 78 16.84 -1.02 0.15
C ALA A 78 16.90 -1.31 1.67
N ALA A 79 16.01 -0.71 2.46
CA ALA A 79 15.88 -1.00 3.89
C ALA A 79 15.47 -2.45 4.21
N LEU A 80 14.91 -3.20 3.26
CA LEU A 80 14.57 -4.62 3.39
C LEU A 80 15.64 -5.57 2.83
N ALA A 81 16.77 -5.10 2.31
CA ALA A 81 17.79 -5.96 1.69
C ALA A 81 18.43 -7.00 2.64
N GLY A 82 18.22 -6.87 3.96
CA GLY A 82 18.61 -7.86 4.96
C GLY A 82 17.53 -8.88 5.32
N ALA A 83 16.28 -8.67 4.91
CA ALA A 83 15.18 -9.61 5.10
C ALA A 83 14.95 -10.36 3.78
N LYS A 84 15.17 -11.68 3.81
CA LYS A 84 14.87 -12.56 2.68
C LYS A 84 13.41 -12.35 2.24
N PRO A 85 13.10 -12.32 0.93
CA PRO A 85 11.73 -12.22 0.47
C PRO A 85 10.94 -13.42 0.98
N GLU A 86 9.73 -13.20 1.47
CA GLU A 86 8.72 -14.22 1.77
C GLU A 86 8.32 -14.91 0.45
N LEU A 87 9.22 -15.75 -0.07
CA LEU A 87 8.91 -16.79 -1.03
C LEU A 87 7.92 -17.72 -0.35
N LYS A 88 6.80 -18.04 -1.01
CA LYS A 88 5.94 -19.15 -0.60
C LYS A 88 6.83 -20.39 -0.48
N LEU A 89 7.21 -20.75 0.75
CA LEU A 89 8.08 -21.89 1.01
C LEU A 89 7.44 -23.10 0.33
N SER A 90 8.22 -23.82 -0.47
CA SER A 90 7.76 -25.06 -1.08
C SER A 90 7.11 -25.92 -0.01
N LYS A 91 5.99 -26.58 -0.33
CA LYS A 91 5.26 -27.44 0.62
C LYS A 91 6.22 -28.39 1.35
N LYS A 92 7.23 -28.91 0.64
CA LYS A 92 8.29 -29.76 1.19
C LYS A 92 9.15 -29.05 2.23
N THR A 93 9.51 -27.80 2.00
CA THR A 93 10.32 -26.97 2.92
C THR A 93 9.52 -26.57 4.17
N ALA A 94 8.23 -26.25 4.00
CA ALA A 94 7.33 -25.98 5.12
C ALA A 94 7.16 -27.22 6.01
N ILE A 95 6.94 -28.39 5.40
CA ILE A 95 6.83 -29.66 6.14
C ILE A 95 8.13 -29.95 6.90
N GLN A 96 9.29 -29.85 6.23
CA GLN A 96 10.58 -30.13 6.84
C GLN A 96 10.92 -29.19 8.01
N SER A 97 10.54 -27.91 7.93
CA SER A 97 10.74 -26.96 9.02
C SER A 97 9.86 -27.26 10.24
N ILE A 98 8.64 -27.76 10.02
CA ILE A 98 7.76 -28.23 11.09
C ILE A 98 8.34 -29.49 11.75
N GLU A 99 8.75 -30.48 10.97
CA GLU A 99 9.35 -31.74 11.46
C GLU A 99 10.61 -31.49 12.29
N ALA A 100 11.51 -30.62 11.81
CA ALA A 100 12.72 -30.26 12.53
C ALA A 100 12.40 -29.60 13.87
N LYS A 101 11.37 -28.74 13.93
CA LYS A 101 10.96 -28.07 15.17
C LYS A 101 10.33 -29.05 16.16
N LEU A 102 9.50 -29.98 15.68
CA LEU A 102 8.93 -31.03 16.53
C LEU A 102 10.01 -31.93 17.12
N LYS A 103 11.01 -32.32 16.31
CA LYS A 103 12.14 -33.13 16.78
C LYS A 103 13.01 -32.40 17.82
N MET A 104 13.19 -31.09 17.67
CA MET A 104 13.87 -30.28 18.67
C MET A 104 13.07 -30.20 19.98
N MET A 105 11.74 -30.15 19.89
CA MET A 105 10.85 -30.11 21.06
C MET A 105 10.71 -31.47 21.75
N GLU A 106 10.81 -32.59 21.03
CA GLU A 106 10.74 -33.95 21.58
C GLU A 106 11.90 -34.22 22.56
N ASN A 107 13.04 -33.58 22.35
CA ASN A 107 14.21 -33.73 23.21
C ASN A 107 14.26 -32.76 24.41
N MET A 108 13.26 -31.88 24.57
CA MET A 108 13.18 -30.92 25.69
C MET A 108 12.23 -31.44 26.77
N LYS A 109 12.71 -31.53 28.02
CA LYS A 109 11.83 -31.74 29.18
C LYS A 109 11.09 -30.45 29.51
N ALA A 110 9.85 -30.57 30.00
CA ALA A 110 9.04 -29.44 30.45
C ALA A 110 9.76 -28.66 31.57
N GLY A 111 10.34 -27.52 31.22
CA GLY A 111 11.10 -26.66 32.13
C GLY A 111 12.16 -25.77 31.48
N ASP A 112 12.60 -26.07 30.25
CA ASP A 112 13.52 -25.20 29.51
C ASP A 112 12.74 -24.15 28.70
N ASP A 113 12.56 -22.97 29.27
CA ASP A 113 11.94 -21.83 28.61
C ASP A 113 12.76 -21.37 27.38
N PHE A 114 12.07 -21.17 26.26
CA PHE A 114 12.66 -20.66 25.02
C PHE A 114 13.16 -19.22 25.19
N VAL A 115 14.43 -19.04 25.55
CA VAL A 115 15.11 -17.72 25.47
C VAL A 115 15.63 -17.50 24.06
N ILE A 116 14.78 -16.96 23.18
CA ILE A 116 15.24 -16.35 21.92
C ILE A 116 15.70 -14.93 22.25
N ASN A 117 16.96 -14.81 22.68
CA ASN A 117 17.90 -13.73 22.34
C ASN A 117 19.15 -13.85 23.23
N LYS A 118 20.12 -14.69 22.83
CA LYS A 118 21.44 -14.75 23.50
C LYS A 118 22.51 -13.99 22.71
N LEU A 119 22.17 -12.80 22.21
CA LEU A 119 23.11 -11.82 21.64
C LEU A 119 22.78 -10.40 22.11
N ALA A 120 22.71 -10.18 23.42
CA ALA A 120 22.83 -8.84 24.04
C ALA A 120 22.86 -9.00 25.56
N ALA A 121 23.87 -9.69 26.11
CA ALA A 121 23.94 -9.88 27.56
C ALA A 121 24.19 -8.58 28.35
N ASN A 122 24.49 -7.44 27.69
CA ASN A 122 24.89 -6.21 28.39
C ASN A 122 24.16 -4.93 27.94
N GLU A 123 23.13 -4.99 27.09
CA GLU A 123 22.42 -3.78 26.65
C GLU A 123 20.98 -3.75 27.18
N THR A 124 20.66 -2.64 27.84
CA THR A 124 19.32 -2.40 28.36
C THR A 124 18.32 -2.28 27.20
N PRO A 125 17.12 -2.87 27.30
CA PRO A 125 16.13 -2.81 26.24
C PRO A 125 15.81 -1.35 25.89
N VAL A 126 15.68 -1.06 24.59
CA VAL A 126 15.43 0.30 24.06
C VAL A 126 14.22 0.98 24.71
N ILE A 127 13.19 0.20 25.06
CA ILE A 127 12.00 0.67 25.77
C ILE A 127 12.37 1.23 27.14
N THR A 128 13.25 0.55 27.87
CA THR A 128 13.75 0.98 29.17
C THR A 128 14.56 2.26 29.04
N GLN A 129 15.40 2.40 28.00
CA GLN A 129 16.15 3.62 27.73
C GLN A 129 15.25 4.83 27.45
N TYR A 130 14.14 4.62 26.73
CA TYR A 130 13.20 5.68 26.40
C TYR A 130 12.43 6.19 27.63
N GLN A 131 12.00 5.28 28.51
CA GLN A 131 11.34 5.63 29.76
C GLN A 131 12.25 6.40 30.71
N MET A 132 13.55 6.05 30.80
CA MET A 132 14.51 6.78 31.63
C MET A 132 14.78 8.20 31.12
N LYS A 133 14.78 8.41 29.80
CA LYS A 133 14.96 9.75 29.20
C LYS A 133 13.81 10.71 29.50
N GLN A 134 12.61 10.20 29.74
CA GLN A 134 11.41 11.01 30.01
C GLN A 134 11.38 11.58 31.45
N HIS A 135 12.23 11.09 32.36
CA HIS A 135 12.22 11.48 33.77
C HIS A 135 13.42 12.38 34.19
N GLN A 136 14.23 12.88 33.25
CA GLN A 136 15.26 13.87 33.59
C GLN A 136 14.65 15.28 33.70
N PRO A 137 14.76 15.97 34.86
CA PRO A 137 14.41 17.37 34.93
C PRO A 137 15.38 18.20 34.08
N PRO A 138 14.92 19.27 33.41
CA PRO A 138 15.75 20.07 32.53
C PRO A 138 16.81 20.83 33.36
N ASN A 139 18.09 20.52 33.11
CA ASN A 139 19.21 21.32 33.59
C ASN A 139 19.15 22.70 32.92
N LYS A 140 18.82 23.74 33.70
CA LYS A 140 18.86 25.13 33.23
C LYS A 140 20.32 25.59 33.21
N THR A 141 20.93 25.60 32.03
CA THR A 141 22.13 26.43 31.80
C THR A 141 21.71 27.73 31.11
N ILE A 142 21.85 28.83 31.87
CA ILE A 142 21.71 30.19 31.35
C ILE A 142 22.90 30.45 30.42
N SER A 143 22.64 30.67 29.14
CA SER A 143 23.61 31.31 28.25
C SER A 143 22.87 32.24 27.29
N SER A 144 22.94 33.53 27.62
CA SER A 144 22.46 34.64 26.83
C SER A 144 23.33 34.81 25.58
N PHE A 145 22.81 34.48 24.39
CA PHE A 145 23.32 35.05 23.15
C PHE A 145 22.21 35.66 22.31
N ARG A 146 22.40 36.96 22.07
CA ARG A 146 21.44 37.90 21.49
C ARG A 146 21.10 37.51 20.05
N ARG A 147 19.79 37.44 19.76
CA ARG A 147 19.26 37.47 18.39
C ARG A 147 19.61 38.82 17.75
N ARG A 148 20.43 38.82 16.70
CA ARG A 148 20.56 39.94 15.76
C ARG A 148 20.07 39.47 14.39
N HIS A 149 18.84 39.86 14.05
CA HIS A 149 18.30 39.75 12.70
C HIS A 149 18.81 40.95 11.87
N PRO A 150 19.36 40.74 10.67
CA PRO A 150 19.87 41.83 9.85
C PRO A 150 18.79 42.37 8.87
N TYR A 151 18.84 43.69 8.65
CA TYR A 151 18.18 44.51 7.60
C TYR A 151 16.69 44.90 7.72
N HIS A 152 16.43 46.16 8.08
CA HIS A 152 15.89 47.17 7.15
C HIS A 152 16.12 48.61 7.64
N LYS A 153 16.33 49.54 6.70
CA LYS A 153 16.88 50.90 6.85
C LYS A 153 15.83 51.95 6.47
N LYS A 154 16.07 53.20 6.94
CA LYS A 154 15.51 54.52 6.55
C LYS A 154 14.35 54.98 7.44
N ARG A 155 14.35 56.20 7.96
CA ARG A 155 14.78 57.48 7.36
C ARG A 155 15.71 58.29 8.24
#